data_AF-A0AAJ1X789-F1
#
_entry.id   AF-A0AAJ1X789-F1
#
_cell.length_a   1.000
_cell.length_b   1.000
_cell.length_c   1.000
_cell.angle_alpha   90.00
_cell.angle_beta   90.00
_cell.angle_gamma   90.00
#
_symmetry.space_group_name_H-M   'P 1'
#
loop_
_entity.id
_entity.type
_entity.pdbx_description
1 polymer ?
#
loop_
_entity_poly.entity_id
_entity_poly.type
_entity_poly.pdbx_seq_one_letter_code
_entity_poly.pdbx_strand_id
1 'polypeptide(L)'
;RRKLDSAALLEYFTFQNIFTNRTLLDGVSMFPAGYYGVLDFATTKPQLKLAQYWDFNFKEPASPKPDEEYREELRRLFNQAVNRQLVTDVELGSYLSGGMDSGSITAIAAASHPYIKTFTCGFDLNSASGIELGFDERSKAEYMSYYFKTEHYEMVLKSGDMERVLPKLAWHLE
;
A
#
# COMPACT_ATOMS: atom_id res chain seq x y z
N ARG A 1 7.17 -30.59 -10.16
CA ARG A 1 7.10 -30.31 -8.70
C ARG A 1 7.53 -28.86 -8.51
N ARG A 2 6.85 -28.10 -7.64
CA ARG A 2 7.33 -26.75 -7.25
C ARG A 2 8.66 -26.93 -6.53
N LYS A 3 9.70 -26.23 -6.98
CA LYS A 3 11.03 -26.23 -6.36
C LYS A 3 11.27 -24.83 -5.80
N LEU A 4 11.85 -24.77 -4.60
CA LEU A 4 12.16 -23.52 -3.92
C LEU A 4 13.40 -22.88 -4.54
N ASP A 5 13.38 -21.57 -4.79
CA ASP A 5 14.58 -20.80 -5.12
C ASP A 5 15.33 -20.44 -3.81
N SER A 6 16.45 -21.12 -3.55
CA SER A 6 17.25 -20.89 -2.34
C SER A 6 17.84 -19.49 -2.24
N ALA A 7 18.09 -18.82 -3.38
CA ALA A 7 18.60 -17.46 -3.37
C ALA A 7 17.49 -16.46 -3.03
N ALA A 8 16.27 -16.68 -3.55
CA ALA A 8 15.10 -15.88 -3.17
C ALA A 8 14.76 -16.05 -1.68
N LEU A 9 14.87 -17.28 -1.16
CA LEU A 9 14.66 -17.56 0.26
C LEU A 9 15.68 -16.83 1.15
N LEU A 10 16.96 -16.83 0.75
CA LEU A 10 18.02 -16.11 1.45
C LEU A 10 17.74 -14.60 1.46
N GLU A 11 17.34 -14.04 0.32
CA GLU A 11 16.98 -12.63 0.17
C GLU A 11 15.83 -12.26 1.12
N TYR A 12 14.75 -13.05 1.11
CA TYR A 12 13.60 -12.84 1.98
C TYR A 12 13.97 -12.91 3.47
N PHE A 13 14.75 -13.90 3.91
CA PHE A 13 15.15 -13.96 5.33
C PHE A 13 16.15 -12.87 5.74
N THR A 14 16.88 -12.29 4.78
CA THR A 14 17.80 -11.20 5.05
C THR A 14 17.06 -9.86 5.17
N PHE A 15 16.09 -9.61 4.29
CA PHE A 15 15.47 -8.29 4.12
C PHE A 15 13.97 -8.23 4.46
N GLN A 16 13.34 -9.36 4.74
CA GLN A 16 11.88 -9.52 4.84
C GLN A 16 11.13 -9.07 3.58
N ASN A 17 11.83 -9.04 2.44
CA ASN A 17 11.33 -8.64 1.13
C ASN A 17 12.20 -9.24 0.02
N ILE A 18 11.69 -9.26 -1.21
CA ILE A 18 12.44 -9.65 -2.42
C ILE A 18 12.59 -8.39 -3.28
N PHE A 19 13.82 -7.87 -3.39
CA PHE A 19 14.15 -6.68 -4.18
C PHE A 19 14.55 -7.00 -5.62
N THR A 20 14.89 -8.26 -5.90
CA THR A 20 15.11 -8.75 -7.26
C THR A 20 13.79 -9.11 -7.96
N ASN A 21 13.88 -9.56 -9.21
CA ASN A 21 12.73 -10.13 -9.93
C ASN A 21 12.50 -11.62 -9.62
N ARG A 22 13.08 -12.14 -8.53
CA ARG A 22 12.88 -13.54 -8.13
C ARG A 22 11.49 -13.75 -7.52
N THR A 23 11.10 -15.01 -7.44
CA THR A 23 10.00 -15.46 -6.59
C THR A 23 10.52 -16.60 -5.72
N LEU A 24 9.74 -17.06 -4.74
CA LEU A 24 10.09 -18.27 -3.98
C LEU A 24 10.08 -19.55 -4.86
N LEU A 25 9.58 -19.48 -6.11
CA LEU A 25 9.53 -20.61 -7.03
C LEU A 25 10.68 -20.58 -8.04
N ASP A 26 11.47 -21.65 -8.07
CA ASP A 26 12.56 -21.85 -9.02
C ASP A 26 12.03 -21.85 -10.46
N GLY A 27 12.70 -21.07 -11.33
CA GLY A 27 12.30 -20.89 -12.73
C GLY A 27 11.12 -19.94 -12.95
N VAL A 28 10.60 -19.28 -11.91
CA VAL A 28 9.55 -18.26 -12.01
C VAL A 28 10.12 -16.92 -11.57
N SER A 29 9.97 -15.91 -12.43
CA SER A 29 10.43 -14.54 -12.17
C SER A 29 9.27 -13.57 -12.30
N MET A 30 9.25 -12.56 -11.44
CA MET A 30 8.28 -11.48 -11.49
C MET A 30 8.57 -10.58 -12.70
N PHE A 31 7.53 -10.17 -13.41
CA PHE A 31 7.66 -9.23 -14.51
C PHE A 31 8.00 -7.83 -13.93
N PRO A 32 9.04 -7.13 -14.42
CA PRO A 32 9.47 -5.88 -13.81
C PRO A 32 8.44 -4.75 -13.99
N ALA A 33 8.19 -3.99 -12.92
CA ALA A 33 7.30 -2.83 -12.95
C ALA A 33 7.88 -1.70 -13.83
N GLY A 34 7.03 -0.96 -14.55
CA GLY A 34 7.48 0.11 -15.45
C GLY A 34 8.05 -0.38 -16.79
N TYR A 35 7.88 -1.66 -17.12
CA TYR A 35 8.29 -2.25 -18.41
C TYR A 35 7.10 -2.75 -19.21
N TYR A 36 7.24 -2.79 -20.53
CA TYR A 36 6.43 -3.64 -21.40
C TYR A 36 7.31 -4.73 -22.04
N GLY A 37 6.69 -5.83 -22.44
CA GLY A 37 7.36 -7.00 -23.01
C GLY A 37 6.84 -7.31 -24.41
N VAL A 38 7.74 -7.67 -25.32
CA VAL A 38 7.41 -8.08 -26.69
C VAL A 38 7.95 -9.49 -26.93
N LEU A 39 7.07 -10.38 -27.38
CA LEU A 39 7.39 -11.74 -27.81
C LEU A 39 7.09 -11.86 -29.31
N ASP A 40 8.11 -12.25 -30.08
CA ASP A 40 7.96 -12.48 -31.53
C ASP A 40 7.84 -13.98 -31.84
N PHE A 41 6.62 -14.39 -32.18
CA PHE A 41 6.27 -15.77 -32.52
C PHE A 41 6.61 -16.17 -33.95
N ALA A 42 7.12 -15.26 -34.80
CA ALA A 42 7.62 -15.61 -36.12
C ALA A 42 8.92 -16.41 -36.08
N THR A 43 9.60 -16.43 -34.92
CA THR A 43 10.83 -17.19 -34.69
C THR A 43 10.54 -18.55 -34.05
N THR A 44 11.38 -19.55 -34.33
CA THR A 44 11.25 -20.91 -33.74
C THR A 44 11.56 -20.96 -32.25
N LYS A 45 12.11 -19.87 -31.68
CA LYS A 45 12.42 -19.71 -30.25
C LYS A 45 12.12 -18.27 -29.82
N PRO A 46 10.85 -17.93 -29.53
CA PRO A 46 10.48 -16.57 -29.14
C PRO A 46 11.25 -16.15 -27.88
N GLN A 47 11.85 -14.96 -27.92
CA GLN A 47 12.54 -14.34 -26.79
C GLN A 47 11.76 -13.13 -26.31
N LEU A 48 11.59 -13.02 -24.98
CA LEU A 48 10.94 -11.87 -24.36
C LEU A 48 11.90 -10.67 -24.41
N LYS A 49 11.54 -9.65 -25.19
CA LYS A 49 12.24 -8.36 -25.21
C LYS A 49 11.54 -7.41 -24.26
N LEU A 50 12.26 -6.87 -23.28
CA LEU A 50 11.74 -5.91 -22.31
C LEU A 50 12.15 -4.49 -22.70
N ALA A 51 11.24 -3.54 -22.54
CA ALA A 51 11.50 -2.13 -22.72
C ALA A 51 10.90 -1.34 -21.56
N GLN A 52 11.74 -0.57 -20.87
CA GLN A 52 11.32 0.29 -19.77
C GLN A 52 10.63 1.54 -20.32
N TYR A 53 9.41 1.80 -19.85
CA TYR A 53 8.67 3.01 -20.21
C TYR A 53 8.56 4.00 -19.04
N TRP A 54 8.85 3.55 -17.80
CA TRP A 54 8.79 4.40 -16.62
C TRP A 54 9.79 3.95 -15.55
N ASP A 55 10.38 4.92 -14.85
CA ASP A 55 11.18 4.73 -13.64
C ASP A 55 11.14 5.99 -12.77
N PHE A 56 11.56 5.87 -11.52
CA PHE A 56 11.83 7.02 -10.68
C PHE A 56 13.04 7.81 -11.18
N ASN A 57 12.92 9.13 -11.17
CA ASN A 57 14.02 10.04 -11.48
C ASN A 57 14.41 10.82 -10.23
N PHE A 58 15.45 10.37 -9.54
CA PHE A 58 15.98 10.99 -8.32
C PHE A 58 16.96 12.14 -8.60
N LYS A 59 16.92 12.75 -9.79
CA LYS A 59 17.74 13.93 -10.11
C LYS A 59 17.09 15.19 -9.55
N GLU A 60 17.85 15.92 -8.76
CA GLU A 60 17.45 17.24 -8.28
C GLU A 60 17.22 18.20 -9.46
N PRO A 61 16.23 19.11 -9.37
CA PRO A 61 15.96 20.07 -10.42
C PRO A 61 17.13 21.04 -10.55
N ALA A 62 17.53 21.35 -11.80
CA ALA A 62 18.61 22.28 -12.08
C ALA A 62 18.33 23.71 -11.57
N SER A 63 17.04 24.05 -11.39
CA SER A 63 16.60 25.31 -10.80
C SER A 63 15.57 25.00 -9.71
N PRO A 64 15.98 25.00 -8.43
CA PRO A 64 15.07 24.83 -7.31
C PRO A 64 14.00 25.93 -7.30
N LYS A 65 12.78 25.55 -6.97
CA LYS A 65 11.67 26.49 -6.78
C LYS A 65 11.60 27.02 -5.35
N PRO A 66 10.92 28.16 -5.11
CA PRO A 66 10.55 28.59 -3.78
C PRO A 66 9.73 27.51 -3.06
N ASP A 67 9.87 27.44 -1.73
CA ASP A 67 9.16 26.48 -0.87
C ASP A 67 7.64 26.44 -1.13
N GLU A 68 7.02 27.61 -1.33
CA GLU A 68 5.58 27.70 -1.56
C GLU A 68 5.15 27.01 -2.86
N GLU A 69 5.95 27.09 -3.94
CA GLU A 69 5.63 26.38 -5.20
C GLU A 69 5.64 24.86 -4.99
N TYR A 70 6.56 24.32 -4.19
CA TYR A 70 6.58 22.89 -3.86
C TYR A 70 5.39 22.48 -3.00
N ARG A 71 4.99 23.32 -2.04
CA ARG A 71 3.82 23.06 -1.18
C ARG A 71 2.52 23.07 -1.97
N GLU A 72 2.37 24.00 -2.91
CA GLU A 72 1.23 24.05 -3.83
C GLU A 72 1.21 22.85 -4.77
N GLU A 73 2.35 22.49 -5.35
CA GLU A 73 2.45 21.37 -6.28
C GLU A 73 2.20 20.02 -5.59
N LEU A 74 2.74 19.83 -4.38
CA LEU A 74 2.43 18.66 -3.55
C LEU A 74 0.93 18.57 -3.28
N ARG A 75 0.32 19.68 -2.85
CA ARG A 75 -1.14 19.72 -2.59
C ARG A 75 -1.92 19.39 -3.86
N ARG A 76 -1.54 19.93 -5.02
CA ARG A 76 -2.20 19.67 -6.31
C ARG A 76 -2.09 18.21 -6.71
N LEU A 77 -0.89 17.65 -6.70
CA LEU A 77 -0.62 16.26 -7.08
C LEU A 77 -1.27 15.27 -6.13
N PHE A 78 -1.23 15.54 -4.82
CA PHE A 78 -1.84 14.68 -3.81
C PHE A 78 -3.37 14.67 -3.93
N ASN A 79 -4.00 15.85 -4.08
CA ASN A 79 -5.43 15.93 -4.39
C ASN A 79 -5.77 15.18 -5.68
N GLN A 80 -4.99 15.35 -6.73
CA GLN A 80 -5.22 14.65 -8.00
C GLN A 80 -5.10 13.13 -7.85
N ALA A 81 -4.10 12.63 -7.13
CA ALA A 81 -3.87 11.22 -6.91
C ALA A 81 -5.03 10.58 -6.14
N VAL A 82 -5.49 11.20 -5.03
CA VAL A 82 -6.62 10.72 -4.24
C VAL A 82 -7.90 10.73 -5.08
N ASN A 83 -8.25 11.85 -5.71
CA ASN A 83 -9.49 11.97 -6.49
C ASN A 83 -9.57 10.96 -7.65
N ARG A 84 -8.45 10.56 -8.25
CA ARG A 84 -8.43 9.50 -9.28
C ARG A 84 -8.87 8.13 -8.74
N GLN A 85 -8.67 7.86 -7.45
CA GLN A 85 -9.08 6.60 -6.81
C GLN A 85 -10.53 6.63 -6.29
N LEU A 86 -11.19 7.79 -6.30
CA LEU A 86 -12.57 7.94 -5.82
C LEU A 86 -13.63 7.70 -6.90
N VAL A 87 -13.23 7.38 -8.13
CA VAL A 87 -14.18 7.08 -9.21
C VAL A 87 -14.46 5.58 -9.20
N THR A 88 -15.63 5.19 -8.68
CA THR A 88 -16.05 3.79 -8.58
C THR A 88 -17.57 3.63 -8.76
N ASP A 89 -17.98 2.42 -9.13
CA ASP A 89 -19.37 1.97 -9.23
C ASP A 89 -19.86 1.23 -7.98
N VAL A 90 -18.99 1.06 -6.98
CA VAL A 90 -19.31 0.44 -5.68
C VAL A 90 -19.14 1.43 -4.53
N GLU A 91 -19.52 1.02 -3.34
CA GLU A 91 -19.32 1.85 -2.15
C GLU A 91 -17.83 2.04 -1.83
N LEU A 92 -17.43 3.27 -1.55
CA LEU A 92 -16.07 3.61 -1.14
C LEU A 92 -15.89 3.49 0.37
N GLY A 93 -14.74 2.96 0.75
CA GLY A 93 -14.22 3.01 2.10
C GLY A 93 -12.79 3.55 2.12
N SER A 94 -12.40 4.13 3.24
CA SER A 94 -11.02 4.53 3.50
C SER A 94 -10.50 3.84 4.76
N TYR A 95 -9.26 3.36 4.73
CA TYR A 95 -8.57 3.02 5.97
C TYR A 95 -8.17 4.32 6.67
N LEU A 96 -8.65 4.50 7.89
CA LEU A 96 -8.30 5.65 8.72
C LEU A 96 -7.45 5.14 9.88
N SER A 97 -6.18 5.53 9.88
CA SER A 97 -5.29 5.27 11.00
C SER A 97 -5.18 6.55 11.83
N GLY A 98 -4.43 6.53 12.94
CA GLY A 98 -4.19 7.72 13.77
C GLY A 98 -3.11 8.65 13.21
N GLY A 99 -2.59 8.37 12.03
CA GLY A 99 -1.46 9.03 11.40
C GLY A 99 -1.84 10.08 10.35
N MET A 100 -0.83 10.84 9.91
CA MET A 100 -1.00 11.91 8.93
C MET A 100 -1.37 11.38 7.54
N ASP A 101 -0.82 10.25 7.11
CA ASP A 101 -0.95 9.78 5.73
C ASP A 101 -2.40 9.36 5.41
N SER A 102 -2.92 8.39 6.16
CA SER A 102 -4.29 7.90 6.03
C SER A 102 -5.32 9.00 6.35
N GLY A 103 -5.03 9.85 7.34
CA GLY A 103 -5.82 11.02 7.67
C GLY A 103 -5.90 12.02 6.52
N SER A 104 -4.79 12.31 5.84
CA SER A 104 -4.75 13.25 4.72
C SER A 104 -5.48 12.72 3.49
N ILE A 105 -5.38 11.42 3.19
CA ILE A 105 -6.16 10.76 2.14
C ILE A 105 -7.66 10.85 2.45
N THR A 106 -8.03 10.49 3.68
CA THR A 106 -9.43 10.49 4.14
C THR A 106 -10.03 11.89 4.13
N ALA A 107 -9.26 12.92 4.53
CA ALA A 107 -9.71 14.31 4.50
C ALA A 107 -10.11 14.76 3.08
N ILE A 108 -9.30 14.41 2.07
CA ILE A 108 -9.59 14.73 0.67
C ILE A 108 -10.77 13.92 0.16
N ALA A 109 -10.84 12.63 0.49
CA ALA A 109 -11.93 11.76 0.10
C ALA A 109 -13.28 12.24 0.66
N ALA A 110 -13.34 12.56 1.95
CA ALA A 110 -14.53 13.03 2.64
C ALA A 110 -15.06 14.37 2.10
N ALA A 111 -14.19 15.21 1.51
CA ALA A 111 -14.60 16.47 0.90
C ALA A 111 -15.50 16.27 -0.34
N SER A 112 -15.31 15.17 -1.08
CA SER A 112 -16.14 14.83 -2.26
C SER A 112 -17.17 13.74 -1.97
N HIS A 113 -16.97 12.95 -0.91
CA HIS A 113 -17.84 11.85 -0.50
C HIS A 113 -18.23 12.02 0.98
N PRO A 114 -19.26 12.85 1.27
CA PRO A 114 -19.75 13.01 2.63
C PRO A 114 -20.16 11.66 3.23
N TYR A 115 -19.83 11.43 4.50
CA TYR A 115 -20.11 10.17 5.19
C TYR A 115 -19.45 8.92 4.58
N ILE A 116 -18.33 9.07 3.86
CA ILE A 116 -17.53 7.92 3.42
C ILE A 116 -17.22 7.00 4.62
N LYS A 117 -17.30 5.68 4.38
CA LYS A 117 -17.02 4.69 5.42
C LYS A 117 -15.53 4.68 5.74
N THR A 118 -15.20 4.71 7.01
CA THR A 118 -13.82 4.66 7.49
C THR A 118 -13.63 3.49 8.43
N PHE A 119 -12.47 2.84 8.31
CA PHE A 119 -12.18 1.63 9.07
C PHE A 119 -10.85 1.77 9.80
N THR A 120 -10.84 1.44 11.09
CA THR A 120 -9.65 1.37 11.93
C THR A 120 -9.58 0.03 12.64
N CYS A 121 -8.42 -0.59 12.64
CA CYS A 121 -8.14 -1.75 13.48
C CYS A 121 -7.29 -1.32 14.68
N GLY A 122 -7.71 -1.70 15.88
CA GLY A 122 -6.92 -1.59 17.10
C GLY A 122 -6.63 -2.97 17.69
N PHE A 123 -5.91 -3.01 18.81
CA PHE A 123 -5.55 -4.23 19.50
C PHE A 123 -6.35 -4.41 20.79
N ASP A 124 -6.57 -5.66 21.21
CA ASP A 124 -7.07 -5.92 22.55
C ASP A 124 -6.02 -5.56 23.60
N LEU A 125 -6.24 -4.46 24.32
CA LEU A 125 -5.32 -3.93 25.32
C LEU A 125 -5.51 -4.54 26.71
N ASN A 126 -6.45 -5.47 26.92
CA ASN A 126 -6.73 -6.02 28.25
C ASN A 126 -5.54 -6.77 28.87
N SER A 127 -4.62 -7.28 28.04
CA SER A 127 -3.37 -7.92 28.48
C SER A 127 -2.12 -7.13 28.06
N ALA A 128 -2.29 -5.97 27.42
CA ALA A 128 -1.19 -5.14 26.96
C ALA A 128 -0.57 -4.38 28.14
N SER A 129 0.75 -4.22 28.11
CA SER A 129 1.45 -3.48 29.18
C SER A 129 2.58 -2.61 28.62
N GLY A 130 2.89 -1.53 29.34
CA GLY A 130 3.97 -0.63 28.98
C GLY A 130 3.76 0.05 27.62
N ILE A 131 4.73 -0.09 26.72
CA ILE A 131 4.77 0.57 25.40
C ILE A 131 3.63 0.08 24.50
N GLU A 132 3.12 -1.13 24.73
CA GLU A 132 2.08 -1.75 23.89
C GLU A 132 0.76 -0.96 23.87
N LEU A 133 0.45 -0.27 24.96
CA LEU A 133 -0.74 0.60 25.06
C LEU A 133 -0.68 1.80 24.10
N GLY A 134 0.50 2.17 23.63
CA GLY A 134 0.71 3.29 22.70
C GLY A 134 0.46 2.95 21.23
N PHE A 135 0.28 1.68 20.89
CA PHE A 135 0.06 1.24 19.49
C PHE A 135 -1.40 1.33 19.05
N ASP A 136 -2.32 1.67 19.94
CA ASP A 136 -3.73 1.80 19.59
C ASP A 136 -4.03 3.20 19.03
N GLU A 137 -4.35 3.24 17.74
CA GLU A 137 -4.59 4.47 17.01
C GLU A 137 -6.06 4.91 17.00
N ARG A 138 -6.97 4.09 17.56
CA ARG A 138 -8.42 4.28 17.50
C ARG A 138 -8.89 5.64 18.01
N SER A 139 -8.40 6.08 19.17
CA SER A 139 -8.76 7.40 19.73
C SER A 139 -8.42 8.57 18.79
N LYS A 140 -7.32 8.49 18.04
CA LYS A 140 -6.94 9.52 17.06
C LYS A 140 -7.78 9.41 15.79
N ALA A 141 -8.03 8.18 15.32
CA ALA A 141 -8.87 7.92 14.16
C ALA A 141 -10.32 8.37 14.40
N GLU A 142 -10.88 8.12 15.57
CA GLU A 142 -12.21 8.58 15.98
C GLU A 142 -12.31 10.11 15.98
N TYR A 143 -11.30 10.79 16.54
CA TYR A 143 -11.23 12.26 16.48
C TYR A 143 -11.19 12.79 15.04
N MET A 144 -10.38 12.17 14.17
CA MET A 144 -10.31 12.55 12.76
C MET A 144 -11.62 12.27 12.03
N SER A 145 -12.25 11.12 12.29
CA SER A 145 -13.56 10.77 11.77
C SER A 145 -14.61 11.82 12.12
N TYR A 146 -14.67 12.23 13.39
CA TYR A 146 -15.56 13.30 13.83
C TYR A 146 -15.33 14.60 13.05
N TYR A 147 -14.06 14.98 12.86
CA TYR A 147 -13.70 16.19 12.14
C TYR A 147 -14.03 16.11 10.64
N PHE A 148 -13.80 14.95 10.01
CA PHE A 148 -14.08 14.70 8.59
C PHE A 148 -15.53 14.32 8.30
N LYS A 149 -16.34 14.05 9.34
CA LYS A 149 -17.74 13.62 9.27
C LYS A 149 -17.92 12.31 8.49
N THR A 150 -17.11 11.31 8.82
CA THR A 150 -17.16 9.99 8.21
C THR A 150 -18.04 9.03 8.99
N GLU A 151 -18.49 7.95 8.34
CA GLU A 151 -19.14 6.83 9.03
C GLU A 151 -18.05 5.87 9.51
N HIS A 152 -17.76 5.85 10.82
CA HIS A 152 -16.58 5.18 11.37
C HIS A 152 -16.85 3.82 11.98
N TYR A 153 -15.96 2.88 11.66
CA TYR A 153 -16.01 1.51 12.11
C TYR A 153 -14.67 1.12 12.73
N GLU A 154 -14.72 0.72 13.99
CA GLU A 154 -13.57 0.15 14.69
C GLU A 154 -13.67 -1.37 14.78
N MET A 155 -12.54 -2.04 14.56
CA MET A 155 -12.38 -3.46 14.81
C MET A 155 -11.24 -3.68 15.82
N VAL A 156 -11.49 -4.52 16.82
CA VAL A 156 -10.45 -4.92 17.80
C VAL A 156 -9.92 -6.29 17.41
N LEU A 157 -8.62 -6.36 17.09
CA LEU A 157 -7.90 -7.59 16.86
C LEU A 157 -7.69 -8.33 18.17
N LYS A 158 -8.21 -9.56 18.25
CA LYS A 158 -8.10 -10.45 19.41
C LYS A 158 -6.98 -11.47 19.21
N SER A 159 -6.56 -12.08 20.31
CA SER A 159 -5.72 -13.27 20.28
C SER A 159 -6.38 -14.37 19.44
N GLY A 160 -5.63 -14.93 18.49
CA GLY A 160 -6.09 -15.94 17.54
C GLY A 160 -6.63 -15.41 16.20
N ASP A 161 -6.91 -14.10 16.07
CA ASP A 161 -7.37 -13.53 14.79
C ASP A 161 -6.30 -13.63 13.70
N MET A 162 -5.05 -13.36 14.07
CA MET A 162 -3.90 -13.47 13.16
C MET A 162 -3.71 -14.91 12.67
N GLU A 163 -3.72 -15.90 13.57
CA GLU A 163 -3.59 -17.31 13.20
C GLU A 163 -4.69 -17.74 12.22
N ARG A 164 -5.92 -17.29 12.48
CA ARG A 164 -7.09 -17.61 11.64
C ARG A 164 -7.00 -17.00 10.25
N VAL A 165 -6.48 -15.77 10.11
CA VAL A 165 -6.41 -15.07 8.81
C VAL A 165 -5.15 -15.42 8.02
N LEU A 166 -4.05 -15.79 8.70
CA LEU A 166 -2.73 -15.95 8.08
C LEU A 166 -2.71 -16.88 6.86
N PRO A 167 -3.39 -18.05 6.84
CA PRO A 167 -3.41 -18.90 5.64
C PRO A 167 -4.06 -18.22 4.43
N LYS A 168 -5.15 -17.46 4.67
CA LYS A 168 -5.82 -16.70 3.60
C LYS A 168 -4.98 -15.51 3.19
N LEU A 169 -4.37 -14.80 4.13
CA LEU A 169 -3.50 -13.68 3.84
C LEU A 169 -2.32 -14.11 2.96
N ALA A 170 -1.62 -15.17 3.35
CA ALA A 170 -0.52 -15.74 2.58
C ALA A 170 -0.95 -16.17 1.17
N TRP A 171 -2.15 -16.76 1.02
CA TRP A 171 -2.68 -17.15 -0.28
C TRP A 171 -3.03 -15.98 -1.21
N HIS A 172 -3.42 -14.82 -0.67
CA HIS A 172 -3.78 -13.67 -1.51
C HIS A 172 -2.59 -12.74 -1.78
N LEU A 173 -1.52 -12.82 -0.98
CA LEU A 173 -0.29 -12.08 -1.20
C LEU A 173 0.65 -12.76 -2.22
N GLU A 174 0.61 -14.09 -2.31
CA GLU A 174 1.53 -14.94 -3.11
C GLU A 174 0.78 -15.90 -4.05
#